data_AF-A0A1H2RW53-F1
#
_entry.id   AF-A0A1H2RW53-F1
#
_cell.length_a   1.000
_cell.length_b   1.000
_cell.length_c   1.000
_cell.angle_alpha   90.00
_cell.angle_beta   90.00
_cell.angle_gamma   90.00
#
_symmetry.space_group_name_H-M   'P 1'
#
loop_
_entity.id
_entity.type
_entity.pdbx_description
1 polymer ?
#
loop_
_entity_poly.entity_id
_entity_poly.type
_entity_poly.pdbx_seq_one_letter_code
_entity_poly.pdbx_strand_id
1 'polypeptide(L)'
;MTRRPPRGMGLIPRILSTWRAPGRAVRGMAAMPEPAMLALLFGTMAVYFVAQWPGHARAAMLDPSVPLQAHLGGALLATLFLMPLIVMAVGTLSGALIRAAGGRIEGRLARLALTWALAATAPVMLLGGLVAGLVGPGPGLTLVHAVAGAAFLLFWIAGLRALTLQREPA
;
A
#
# COMPACT_ATOMS: atom_id res chain seq x y z
N MET A 1 -26.66 -24.63 -16.24
CA MET A 1 -25.18 -24.61 -16.25
C MET A 1 -24.71 -23.33 -15.57
N THR A 2 -24.44 -23.38 -14.27
CA THR A 2 -23.91 -22.23 -13.51
C THR A 2 -22.41 -22.15 -13.71
N ARG A 3 -21.94 -21.23 -14.57
CA ARG A 3 -20.51 -20.92 -14.67
C ARG A 3 -20.06 -20.39 -13.30
N ARG A 4 -19.31 -21.20 -12.55
CA ARG A 4 -18.57 -20.69 -11.38
C ARG A 4 -17.68 -19.55 -11.87
N PRO A 5 -17.74 -18.35 -11.27
CA PRO A 5 -16.79 -17.31 -11.62
C PRO A 5 -15.37 -17.86 -11.40
N PRO A 6 -14.41 -17.54 -12.28
CA PRO A 6 -13.03 -17.97 -12.08
C PRO A 6 -12.60 -17.50 -10.69
N ARG A 7 -12.10 -18.43 -9.86
CA ARG A 7 -11.58 -18.10 -8.54
C ARG A 7 -10.45 -17.09 -8.75
N GLY A 8 -10.75 -15.82 -8.49
CA GLY A 8 -9.76 -14.76 -8.59
C GLY A 8 -8.54 -15.15 -7.76
N MET A 9 -7.34 -14.91 -8.29
CA MET A 9 -6.10 -15.10 -7.55
C MET A 9 -6.21 -14.35 -6.22
N GLY A 10 -6.04 -15.08 -5.11
CA GLY A 10 -6.07 -14.51 -3.76
C GLY A 10 -5.02 -13.39 -3.59
N LEU A 11 -5.22 -12.55 -2.56
CA LEU A 11 -4.39 -11.36 -2.35
C LEU A 11 -2.90 -11.71 -2.19
N ILE A 12 -2.57 -12.75 -1.43
CA ILE A 12 -1.18 -13.13 -1.15
C ILE A 12 -0.42 -13.54 -2.44
N PRO A 13 -0.90 -14.52 -3.24
CA PRO A 13 -0.25 -14.84 -4.51
C PRO A 13 -0.12 -13.63 -5.45
N ARG A 14 -1.10 -12.72 -5.42
CA ARG A 14 -1.09 -11.51 -6.24
C ARG A 14 -0.04 -10.50 -5.77
N ILE A 15 0.14 -10.33 -4.46
CA ILE A 15 1.24 -9.54 -3.89
C ILE A 15 2.57 -10.09 -4.41
N LEU A 16 2.79 -11.40 -4.32
CA LEU A 16 4.02 -12.03 -4.82
C LEU A 16 4.23 -11.80 -6.32
N SER A 17 3.16 -11.89 -7.12
CA SER A 17 3.23 -11.61 -8.57
C SER A 17 3.59 -10.15 -8.88
N THR A 18 3.28 -9.21 -7.98
CA THR A 18 3.53 -7.77 -8.17
C THR A 18 5.02 -7.47 -8.22
N TRP A 19 5.83 -8.21 -7.46
CA TRP A 19 7.29 -8.08 -7.46
C TRP A 19 7.95 -8.43 -8.81
N ARG A 20 7.28 -9.25 -9.63
CA ARG A 20 7.78 -9.65 -10.96
C ARG A 20 7.08 -8.91 -12.09
N ALA A 21 5.80 -8.58 -11.93
CA ALA A 21 4.98 -7.99 -12.98
C ALA A 21 3.90 -7.05 -12.41
N PRO A 22 4.28 -5.87 -11.88
CA PRO A 22 3.38 -5.02 -11.10
C PRO A 22 2.16 -4.54 -11.89
N GLY A 23 2.35 -4.15 -13.15
CA GLY A 23 1.25 -3.73 -14.02
C GLY A 23 0.24 -4.85 -14.32
N ARG A 24 0.69 -6.11 -14.45
CA ARG A 24 -0.22 -7.25 -14.68
C ARG A 24 -1.05 -7.56 -13.43
N ALA A 25 -0.42 -7.50 -12.26
CA ALA A 25 -1.08 -7.79 -10.99
C ALA A 25 -2.25 -6.84 -10.73
N VAL A 26 -2.08 -5.54 -10.96
CA VAL A 26 -3.14 -4.55 -10.72
C VAL A 26 -4.24 -4.57 -11.79
N ARG A 27 -3.89 -4.81 -13.07
CA ARG A 27 -4.89 -4.88 -14.16
C ARG A 27 -5.98 -5.92 -13.90
N GLY A 28 -5.60 -7.05 -13.32
CA GLY A 28 -6.55 -8.10 -12.94
C GLY A 28 -7.47 -7.75 -11.78
N MET A 29 -7.40 -6.52 -11.24
CA MET A 29 -8.28 -6.01 -10.20
C MET A 29 -9.04 -4.75 -10.63
N ALA A 30 -8.97 -4.33 -11.90
CA ALA A 30 -9.65 -3.12 -12.37
C ALA A 30 -11.17 -3.13 -12.10
N ALA A 31 -11.78 -4.32 -12.10
CA ALA A 31 -13.19 -4.54 -11.77
C ALA A 31 -13.47 -4.64 -10.25
N MET A 32 -12.49 -4.40 -9.38
CA MET A 32 -12.68 -4.43 -7.93
C MET A 32 -13.70 -3.36 -7.51
N PRO A 33 -14.78 -3.72 -6.80
CA PRO A 33 -15.77 -2.75 -6.34
C PRO A 33 -15.16 -1.83 -5.29
N GLU A 34 -15.64 -0.59 -5.22
CA GLU A 34 -15.10 0.43 -4.32
C GLU A 34 -15.10 0.02 -2.84
N PRO A 35 -16.16 -0.62 -2.28
CA PRO A 35 -16.10 -1.14 -0.91
C PRO A 35 -14.95 -2.14 -0.66
N ALA A 36 -14.62 -2.99 -1.63
CA ALA A 36 -13.51 -3.94 -1.50
C ALA A 36 -12.14 -3.25 -1.58
N MET A 37 -12.02 -2.19 -2.39
CA MET A 37 -10.83 -1.34 -2.43
C MET A 37 -10.62 -0.60 -1.10
N LEU A 38 -11.70 -0.09 -0.49
CA LEU A 38 -11.64 0.53 0.84
C LEU A 38 -11.25 -0.50 1.91
N ALA A 39 -11.81 -1.70 1.87
CA ALA A 39 -11.41 -2.78 2.78
C ALA A 39 -9.93 -3.15 2.62
N LEU A 40 -9.43 -3.19 1.38
CA LEU A 40 -8.00 -3.40 1.10
C LEU A 40 -7.14 -2.25 1.66
N LEU A 41 -7.58 -1.00 1.53
CA LEU A 41 -6.88 0.17 2.07
C LEU A 41 -6.78 0.08 3.59
N PHE A 42 -7.91 -0.08 4.29
CA PHE A 42 -7.91 -0.18 5.75
C PHE A 42 -7.16 -1.42 6.25
N GLY A 43 -7.29 -2.56 5.56
CA GLY A 43 -6.51 -3.76 5.86
C GLY A 43 -5.00 -3.53 5.71
N THR A 44 -4.59 -2.80 4.67
CA THR A 44 -3.18 -2.42 4.47
C THR A 44 -2.71 -1.48 5.57
N MET A 45 -3.51 -0.50 5.96
CA MET A 45 -3.18 0.42 7.05
C MET A 45 -3.07 -0.31 8.39
N ALA A 46 -3.93 -1.29 8.67
CA ALA A 46 -3.82 -2.14 9.85
C ALA A 46 -2.50 -2.93 9.86
N VAL A 47 -2.09 -3.49 8.72
CA VAL A 47 -0.79 -4.18 8.59
C VAL A 47 0.38 -3.22 8.80
N TYR A 48 0.31 -2.00 8.26
CA TYR A 48 1.34 -0.97 8.45
C TYR A 48 1.41 -0.52 9.90
N PHE A 49 0.28 -0.43 10.60
CA PHE A 49 0.26 -0.14 12.03
C PHE A 49 0.96 -1.25 12.83
N VAL A 50 0.63 -2.52 12.56
CA VAL A 50 1.32 -3.66 13.19
C VAL A 50 2.82 -3.66 12.89
N ALA A 51 3.22 -3.30 11.67
CA ALA A 51 4.63 -3.18 11.30
C ALA A 51 5.39 -2.16 12.17
N GLN A 52 4.74 -1.12 12.68
CA GLN A 52 5.40 -0.09 13.50
C GLN A 52 5.62 -0.52 14.96
N TRP A 53 4.92 -1.56 15.43
CA TRP A 53 4.93 -1.95 16.84
C TRP A 53 6.31 -2.28 17.40
N PRO A 54 7.17 -3.09 16.74
CA PRO A 54 8.47 -3.43 17.32
C PRO A 54 9.36 -2.21 17.51
N GLY A 55 9.34 -1.26 16.56
CA GLY A 55 10.07 0.00 16.67
C GLY A 55 9.58 0.87 17.83
N HIS A 56 8.26 1.00 18.01
CA HIS A 56 7.69 1.74 19.14
C HIS A 56 7.94 1.06 20.49
N ALA A 57 7.91 -0.27 20.54
CA ALA A 57 8.25 -1.03 21.75
C ALA A 57 9.70 -0.77 22.16
N ARG A 58 10.65 -0.81 21.21
CA ARG A 58 12.05 -0.45 21.47
C ARG A 58 12.18 0.99 21.96
N ALA A 59 11.50 1.94 21.32
CA ALA A 59 11.57 3.35 21.70
C ALA A 59 11.11 3.57 23.15
N ALA A 60 9.99 2.97 23.55
CA ALA A 60 9.48 3.07 24.93
C ALA A 60 10.39 2.39 25.97
N MET A 61 11.16 1.38 25.57
CA MET A 61 12.17 0.77 26.45
C MET A 61 13.41 1.66 26.63
N LEU A 62 13.80 2.40 25.59
CA LEU A 62 14.96 3.31 25.63
C LEU A 62 14.63 4.64 26.31
N ASP A 63 13.40 5.13 26.17
CA ASP A 63 12.88 6.32 26.83
C ASP A 63 11.56 6.01 27.55
N PRO A 64 11.62 5.61 28.83
CA PRO A 64 10.44 5.29 29.62
C PRO A 64 9.53 6.49 29.93
N SER A 65 9.97 7.72 29.66
CA SER A 65 9.16 8.92 29.90
C SER A 65 7.94 9.00 28.97
N VAL A 66 8.04 8.38 27.79
CA VAL A 66 6.93 8.24 26.85
C VAL A 66 6.47 6.79 26.85
N PRO A 67 5.31 6.47 27.44
CA PRO A 67 4.83 5.10 27.49
C PRO A 67 4.49 4.58 26.09
N LEU A 68 4.65 3.27 25.89
CA LEU A 68 4.31 2.58 24.63
C LEU A 68 2.89 2.94 24.13
N GLN A 69 1.95 3.14 25.04
CA GLN A 69 0.55 3.39 24.72
C GLN A 69 0.38 4.76 24.07
N ALA A 70 1.20 5.75 24.44
CA ALA A 70 1.23 7.04 23.79
C ALA A 70 1.78 6.93 22.36
N HIS A 71 2.87 6.17 22.16
CA HIS A 71 3.41 5.90 20.82
C HIS A 71 2.39 5.20 19.92
N LEU A 72 1.79 4.10 20.39
CA LEU A 72 0.80 3.34 19.62
C LEU A 72 -0.48 4.14 19.39
N GLY A 73 -0.91 4.96 20.34
CA GLY A 73 -2.07 5.84 20.17
C GLY A 73 -1.87 6.85 19.04
N GLY A 74 -0.71 7.51 19.00
CA GLY A 74 -0.34 8.40 17.90
C GLY A 74 -0.22 7.68 16.55
N ALA A 75 0.45 6.53 16.53
CA ALA A 75 0.63 5.71 15.33
C ALA A 75 -0.70 5.18 14.77
N LEU A 76 -1.63 4.78 15.63
CA LEU A 76 -2.98 4.35 15.24
C LEU A 76 -3.74 5.50 14.58
N LEU A 77 -3.76 6.69 15.20
CA LEU A 77 -4.45 7.86 14.65
C LEU A 77 -3.85 8.25 13.28
N ALA A 78 -2.53 8.33 13.20
CA ALA A 78 -1.83 8.66 11.96
C ALA A 78 -2.08 7.63 10.86
N THR A 79 -2.01 6.34 11.19
CA THR A 79 -2.02 5.26 10.18
C THR A 79 -3.43 4.83 9.79
N LEU A 80 -4.37 4.69 10.73
CA LEU A 80 -5.71 4.16 10.45
C LEU A 80 -6.75 5.23 10.13
N PHE A 81 -6.51 6.49 10.51
CA PHE A 81 -7.45 7.59 10.26
C PHE A 81 -6.89 8.59 9.26
N LEU A 82 -5.70 9.16 9.53
CA LEU A 82 -5.16 10.22 8.68
C LEU A 82 -4.64 9.69 7.34
N MET A 83 -3.90 8.57 7.36
CA MET A 83 -3.30 8.01 6.13
C MET A 83 -4.31 7.64 5.05
N PRO A 84 -5.43 6.92 5.34
CA PRO A 84 -6.44 6.63 4.33
C PRO A 84 -6.94 7.88 3.60
N LEU A 85 -7.16 8.98 4.32
CA LEU A 85 -7.59 10.25 3.73
C LEU A 85 -6.54 10.79 2.78
N ILE A 86 -5.26 10.75 3.17
CA ILE A 86 -4.14 11.16 2.33
C ILE A 86 -4.04 10.27 1.09
N VAL A 87 -4.16 8.95 1.24
CA VAL A 87 -4.13 8.01 0.11
C VAL A 87 -5.28 8.28 -0.86
N MET A 88 -6.49 8.54 -0.37
CA MET A 88 -7.63 8.87 -1.22
C MET A 88 -7.44 10.21 -1.95
N ALA A 89 -6.90 11.22 -1.27
CA ALA A 89 -6.59 12.53 -1.84
C ALA A 89 -5.49 12.43 -2.92
N VAL A 90 -4.36 11.81 -2.61
CA VAL A 90 -3.23 11.62 -3.54
C VAL A 90 -3.64 10.74 -4.72
N GLY A 91 -4.40 9.67 -4.49
CA GLY A 91 -4.93 8.83 -5.56
C GLY A 91 -5.82 9.62 -6.52
N THR A 92 -6.71 10.45 -5.99
CA THR A 92 -7.59 11.31 -6.81
C THR A 92 -6.81 12.39 -7.56
N LEU A 93 -5.85 13.05 -6.88
CA LEU A 93 -4.99 14.07 -7.46
C LEU A 93 -4.10 13.48 -8.57
N SER A 94 -3.51 12.31 -8.36
CA SER A 94 -2.70 11.64 -9.38
C SER A 94 -3.51 11.34 -10.65
N GLY A 95 -4.76 10.89 -10.50
CA GLY A 95 -5.68 10.72 -11.63
C GLY A 95 -6.01 12.04 -12.33
N ALA A 96 -6.20 13.12 -11.57
CA ALA A 96 -6.45 14.45 -12.14
C ALA A 96 -5.23 14.98 -12.92
N LEU A 97 -4.01 14.81 -12.39
CA LEU A 97 -2.77 15.19 -13.06
C LEU A 97 -2.54 14.40 -14.35
N ILE A 98 -2.81 13.09 -14.34
CA ILE A 98 -2.74 12.27 -15.56
C ILE A 98 -3.72 12.78 -16.62
N ARG A 99 -4.95 13.14 -16.22
CA ARG A 99 -5.94 13.71 -17.16
C ARG A 99 -5.52 15.08 -17.68
N ALA A 100 -4.94 15.94 -16.84
CA ALA A 100 -4.41 17.23 -17.24
C ALA A 100 -3.24 17.10 -18.23
N ALA A 101 -2.43 16.04 -18.12
CA ALA A 101 -1.36 15.70 -19.04
C ALA A 101 -1.81 14.96 -20.31
N GLY A 102 -3.13 14.86 -20.57
CA GLY A 102 -3.70 14.22 -21.76
C GLY A 102 -3.93 12.70 -21.65
N GLY A 103 -3.64 12.09 -20.49
CA GLY A 103 -3.96 10.69 -20.21
C GLY A 103 -5.46 10.49 -19.91
N ARG A 104 -5.93 9.24 -19.97
CA ARG A 104 -7.31 8.88 -19.63
C ARG A 104 -7.31 7.81 -18.55
N ILE A 105 -7.67 8.20 -17.32
CA ILE A 105 -7.79 7.27 -16.19
C ILE A 105 -9.01 7.63 -15.34
N GLU A 106 -9.80 6.61 -15.01
CA GLU A 106 -10.90 6.72 -14.06
C GLU A 106 -10.33 7.04 -12.67
N GLY A 107 -10.96 7.97 -11.93
CA GLY A 107 -10.49 8.35 -10.59
C GLY A 107 -10.37 7.16 -9.63
N ARG A 108 -11.32 6.21 -9.69
CA ARG A 108 -11.31 4.96 -8.92
C ARG A 108 -10.08 4.12 -9.23
N LEU A 109 -9.69 3.99 -10.49
CA LEU A 109 -8.53 3.20 -10.92
C LEU A 109 -7.20 3.84 -10.46
N ALA A 110 -7.11 5.17 -10.44
CA ALA A 110 -5.94 5.86 -9.89
C ALA A 110 -5.78 5.59 -8.38
N ARG A 111 -6.88 5.63 -7.62
CA ARG A 111 -6.89 5.24 -6.19
C ARG A 111 -6.55 3.78 -5.98
N LEU A 112 -7.06 2.88 -6.83
CA LEU A 112 -6.74 1.46 -6.81
C LEU A 112 -5.24 1.22 -7.04
N ALA A 113 -4.62 1.91 -8.00
CA ALA A 113 -3.18 1.78 -8.27
C ALA A 113 -2.34 2.12 -7.03
N LEU A 114 -2.66 3.24 -6.37
CA LEU A 114 -1.97 3.67 -5.16
C LEU A 114 -2.21 2.72 -3.98
N THR A 115 -3.47 2.34 -3.76
CA THR A 115 -3.86 1.40 -2.69
C THR A 115 -3.16 0.05 -2.86
N TRP A 116 -3.11 -0.47 -4.09
CA TRP A 116 -2.43 -1.72 -4.38
C TRP A 116 -0.91 -1.63 -4.20
N ALA A 117 -0.29 -0.52 -4.58
CA ALA A 117 1.14 -0.32 -4.38
C ALA A 117 1.52 -0.38 -2.90
N LEU A 118 0.72 0.22 -2.02
CA LEU A 118 0.89 0.10 -0.57
C LEU A 118 0.70 -1.35 -0.09
N ALA A 119 -0.39 -2.00 -0.51
CA ALA A 119 -0.67 -3.39 -0.13
C ALA A 119 0.47 -4.34 -0.54
N ALA A 120 1.02 -4.17 -1.74
CA ALA A 120 2.11 -4.99 -2.26
C ALA A 120 3.47 -4.70 -1.58
N THR A 121 3.64 -3.51 -1.00
CA THR A 121 4.85 -3.11 -0.25
C THR A 121 4.80 -3.57 1.21
N ALA A 122 3.63 -3.96 1.72
CA ALA A 122 3.42 -4.39 3.11
C ALA A 122 4.43 -5.42 3.66
N PRO A 123 4.87 -6.46 2.90
CA PRO A 123 5.88 -7.40 3.39
C PRO A 123 7.21 -6.74 3.76
N VAL A 124 7.65 -5.74 2.99
CA VAL A 124 8.90 -5.02 3.27
C VAL A 124 8.73 -4.06 4.44
N MET A 125 7.53 -3.48 4.59
CA MET A 125 7.22 -2.67 5.78
C MET A 125 7.25 -3.49 7.06
N LEU A 126 6.69 -4.71 7.04
CA LEU A 126 6.77 -5.63 8.17
C LEU A 126 8.23 -5.98 8.51
N LEU A 127 9.06 -6.23 7.50
CA LEU A 127 10.49 -6.44 7.69
C LEU A 127 11.17 -5.21 8.31
N GLY A 128 10.88 -4.00 7.82
CA GLY A 128 11.41 -2.74 8.36
C GLY A 128 11.05 -2.55 9.83
N GLY A 129 9.81 -2.88 10.19
CA GLY A 129 9.35 -2.95 11.58
C GLY A 129 10.18 -3.84 12.47
N LEU A 130 10.39 -5.08 12.04
CA LEU A 130 11.23 -6.05 12.77
C LEU A 130 12.67 -5.56 12.91
N VAL A 131 13.28 -5.03 11.85
CA VAL A 131 14.64 -4.48 11.90
C VAL A 131 14.71 -3.29 12.86
N ALA A 132 13.73 -2.39 12.83
CA ALA A 132 13.68 -1.25 13.74
C ALA A 132 13.57 -1.66 15.21
N GLY A 133 12.77 -2.68 15.53
CA GLY A 133 12.63 -3.16 16.91
C GLY A 133 13.81 -3.97 17.41
N LEU A 134 14.29 -4.93 16.61
CA LEU A 134 15.31 -5.89 17.03
C LEU A 134 16.74 -5.33 16.91
N VAL A 135 17.04 -4.64 15.82
CA VAL A 135 18.39 -4.11 15.55
C VAL A 135 18.48 -2.64 15.96
N GLY A 136 17.45 -1.85 15.66
CA GLY A 136 17.45 -0.40 15.89
C GLY A 136 17.91 0.41 14.67
N PRO A 137 18.17 1.72 14.85
CA PRO A 137 18.57 2.60 13.76
C PRO A 137 19.95 2.23 13.22
N GLY A 138 20.10 2.21 11.89
CA GLY A 138 21.36 1.93 11.22
C GLY A 138 21.21 1.63 9.73
N PRO A 139 22.32 1.30 9.03
CA PRO A 139 22.32 1.11 7.58
C PRO A 139 21.34 0.05 7.09
N GLY A 140 21.16 -1.03 7.86
CA GLY A 140 20.20 -2.10 7.52
C GLY A 140 18.76 -1.61 7.49
N LEU A 141 18.34 -0.82 8.48
CA LEU A 141 17.00 -0.23 8.51
C LEU A 141 16.80 0.76 7.36
N THR A 142 17.80 1.61 7.10
CA THR A 142 17.78 2.55 5.98
C THR A 142 17.65 1.84 4.65
N LEU A 143 18.38 0.74 4.43
CA LEU A 143 18.27 -0.06 3.21
C LEU A 143 16.87 -0.65 3.03
N VAL A 144 16.28 -1.22 4.08
CA VAL A 144 14.93 -1.80 4.01
C VAL A 144 13.89 -0.73 3.66
N HIS A 145 13.98 0.46 4.28
CA HIS A 145 13.10 1.58 3.94
C HIS A 145 13.33 2.10 2.52
N ALA A 146 14.57 2.14 2.05
CA ALA A 146 14.88 2.53 0.67
C ALA A 146 14.28 1.53 -0.34
N VAL A 147 14.40 0.22 -0.06
CA VAL A 147 13.76 -0.83 -0.87
C VAL A 147 12.25 -0.71 -0.83
N ALA A 148 11.64 -0.44 0.34
CA ALA A 148 10.20 -0.22 0.45
C ALA A 148 9.75 0.97 -0.39
N GLY A 149 10.44 2.11 -0.29
CA GLY A 149 10.14 3.31 -1.07
C GLY A 149 10.29 3.08 -2.58
N ALA A 150 11.38 2.44 -3.00
CA ALA A 150 11.61 2.11 -4.41
C ALA A 150 10.54 1.14 -4.95
N ALA A 151 10.22 0.08 -4.20
CA ALA A 151 9.18 -0.88 -4.57
C ALA A 151 7.81 -0.19 -4.69
N PHE A 152 7.44 0.63 -3.71
CA PHE A 152 6.20 1.41 -3.73
C PHE A 152 6.10 2.28 -4.99
N LEU A 153 7.12 3.07 -5.30
CA LEU A 153 7.13 3.96 -6.47
C LEU A 153 7.02 3.15 -7.77
N LEU A 154 7.79 2.06 -7.88
CA LEU A 154 7.75 1.17 -9.05
C LEU A 154 6.36 0.55 -9.23
N PHE A 155 5.75 0.04 -8.16
CA PHE A 155 4.42 -0.58 -8.20
C PHE A 155 3.34 0.44 -8.56
N TRP A 156 3.43 1.65 -7.98
CA TRP A 156 2.45 2.70 -8.22
C TRP A 156 2.52 3.23 -9.66
N ILE A 157 3.73 3.58 -10.14
CA ILE A 157 3.92 4.07 -11.51
C ILE A 157 3.55 3.00 -12.53
N ALA A 158 3.97 1.75 -12.33
CA ALA A 158 3.60 0.65 -13.21
C ALA A 158 2.09 0.41 -13.21
N GLY A 159 1.43 0.58 -12.05
CA GLY A 159 -0.01 0.42 -11.92
C GLY A 159 -0.80 1.52 -12.62
N LEU A 160 -0.41 2.79 -12.44
CA LEU A 160 -1.01 3.92 -13.15
C LEU A 160 -0.88 3.74 -14.66
N ARG A 161 0.33 3.43 -15.17
CA ARG A 161 0.56 3.17 -16.59
C ARG A 161 -0.31 2.03 -17.12
N ALA A 162 -0.41 0.94 -16.36
CA ALA A 162 -1.15 -0.24 -16.75
C ALA A 162 -2.68 -0.02 -16.82
N LEU A 163 -3.24 0.83 -15.95
CA LEU A 163 -4.67 1.12 -15.91
C LEU A 163 -5.07 2.26 -16.85
N THR A 164 -4.15 3.19 -17.17
CA THR A 164 -4.40 4.25 -18.17
C THR A 164 -4.58 3.67 -19.58
N LEU A 165 -4.00 2.49 -19.87
CA LEU A 165 -4.03 1.85 -21.19
C LEU A 165 -5.23 0.91 -21.42
N GLN A 166 -6.10 0.71 -20.43
CA GLN A 166 -7.28 -0.15 -20.59
C GLN A 166 -8.37 0.62 -21.36
N ARG A 167 -8.42 0.39 -22.68
CA ARG A 167 -9.59 0.66 -23.51
C ARG A 167 -10.63 -0.42 -23.22
N GLU A 168 -11.84 -0.04 -22.81
CA GLU A 168 -13.00 -0.87 -23.13
C GLU A 168 -13.34 -0.60 -24.61
N PRO A 169 -13.45 -1.63 -25.47
CA PRO A 169 -14.08 -1.44 -26.77
C PRO A 169 -15.55 -1.04 -26.53
N ALA A 170 -15.95 0.05 -27.17
CA ALA A 170 -17.33 0.55 -27.18
C ALA A 170 -18.29 -0.45 -27.84
#